data_AF-L8PKW9-F1
#
_entry.id   AF-L8PKW9-F1
#
_cell.length_a   1.000
_cell.length_b   1.000
_cell.length_c   1.000
_cell.angle_alpha   90.00
_cell.angle_beta   90.00
_cell.angle_gamma   90.00
#
_symmetry.space_group_name_H-M   'P 1'
#
loop_
_entity.id
_entity.type
_entity.pdbx_description
1 polymer ?
#
loop_
_entity_poly.entity_id
_entity_poly.type
_entity_poly.pdbx_seq_one_letter_code
_entity_poly.pdbx_strand_id
1 'polypeptide(L)' 'MVGGDHEIGFVDGSWCTVCFWGKGWSRMSDAFPLRLSHLDPVPYAG' A
#
# COMPACT_ATOMS: atom_id res chain seq x y z
N MET A 1 5.90 -15.35 4.21
CA MET A 1 4.57 -14.75 4.04
C MET A 1 4.79 -13.40 3.40
N VAL A 2 4.29 -13.15 2.19
CA VAL A 2 4.21 -11.77 1.65
C VAL A 2 2.79 -11.33 1.87
N GLY A 3 2.63 -10.58 2.93
CA GLY A 3 1.33 -10.15 3.40
C GLY A 3 1.33 -10.15 4.90
N GLY A 4 0.99 -8.99 5.41
CA GLY A 4 1.06 -8.62 6.80
C GLY A 4 0.59 -7.18 6.90
N ASP A 5 0.28 -6.80 8.12
CA ASP A 5 -0.20 -5.47 8.42
C ASP A 5 0.98 -4.51 8.39
N HIS A 6 0.87 -3.48 7.55
CA HIS A 6 1.85 -2.41 7.45
C HIS A 6 1.24 -1.16 8.05
N GLU A 7 1.90 -0.61 9.05
CA GLU A 7 1.44 0.60 9.72
C GLU A 7 2.07 1.82 9.07
N ILE A 8 1.22 2.78 8.72
CA ILE A 8 1.62 4.07 8.16
C ILE A 8 1.18 5.16 9.14
N GLY A 9 2.16 5.86 9.71
CA GLY A 9 1.93 6.98 10.62
C GLY A 9 1.88 8.32 9.87
N PHE A 10 0.94 9.17 10.24
CA PHE A 10 0.77 10.52 9.69
C PHE A 10 1.28 11.60 10.66
N VAL A 11 1.57 12.78 10.11
CA VAL A 11 2.12 13.92 10.88
C VAL A 11 1.16 14.44 11.95
N ASP A 12 -0.14 14.21 11.78
CA ASP A 12 -1.17 14.54 12.77
C ASP A 12 -1.26 13.55 13.94
N GLY A 13 -0.41 12.52 13.95
CA GLY A 13 -0.38 11.47 14.97
C GLY A 13 -1.39 10.34 14.73
N SER A 14 -2.18 10.41 13.64
CA SER A 14 -3.04 9.31 13.23
C SER A 14 -2.25 8.19 12.55
N TRP A 15 -2.85 7.00 12.48
CA TRP A 15 -2.25 5.81 11.91
C TRP A 15 -3.27 5.08 11.04
N CYS A 16 -2.81 4.47 9.95
CA CYS A 16 -3.59 3.49 9.20
C CYS A 16 -2.82 2.19 8.99
N THR A 17 -3.58 1.09 8.91
CA THR A 17 -3.04 -0.25 8.65
C THR A 17 -3.36 -0.64 7.21
N VAL A 18 -2.34 -1.04 6.46
CA VAL A 18 -2.47 -1.54 5.09
C VAL A 18 -2.16 -3.03 5.07
N CYS A 19 -3.15 -3.83 4.65
CA CYS A 19 -2.99 -5.26 4.47
C CYS A 19 -2.62 -5.57 3.02
N PHE A 20 -1.41 -6.05 2.77
CA PHE A 20 -1.05 -6.60 1.47
C PHE A 20 -1.40 -8.08 1.40
N TRP A 21 -2.18 -8.51 0.40
CA TRP A 21 -2.51 -9.91 0.19
C TRP A 21 -1.63 -10.49 -0.91
N GLY A 22 -0.74 -11.43 -0.57
CA GLY A 22 0.16 -12.09 -1.54
C GLY A 22 0.57 -13.50 -1.13
N LYS A 23 0.94 -14.34 -2.10
CA LYS A 23 1.59 -15.64 -1.87
C LYS A 23 3.03 -15.58 -2.40
N GLY A 24 4.01 -16.03 -1.62
CA GLY A 24 5.42 -16.11 -2.03
C GLY A 24 6.31 -14.98 -1.50
N TRP A 25 7.46 -14.74 -2.15
CA TRP A 25 8.34 -13.58 -1.97
C TRP A 25 8.41 -12.84 -3.31
N SER A 26 8.07 -11.55 -3.34
CA SER A 26 8.13 -10.70 -4.53
C SER A 26 8.64 -9.32 -4.14
N ARG A 27 9.30 -8.62 -5.07
CA ARG A 27 9.60 -7.19 -4.85
C ARG A 27 8.30 -6.40 -4.90
N MET A 28 8.22 -5.33 -4.12
CA MET A 28 7.03 -4.47 -4.08
C MET A 28 6.69 -3.88 -5.45
N SER A 29 7.70 -3.59 -6.28
CA SER A 29 7.54 -3.18 -7.69
C SER A 29 6.86 -4.23 -8.56
N ASP A 30 7.06 -5.51 -8.25
CA ASP A 30 6.55 -6.63 -9.04
C ASP A 30 5.13 -6.99 -8.58
N ALA A 31 4.81 -6.77 -7.30
CA ALA A 31 3.49 -6.99 -6.73
C ALA A 31 2.52 -5.82 -7.01
N PHE A 32 3.03 -4.58 -7.03
CA PHE A 32 2.27 -3.36 -7.27
C PHE A 32 2.92 -2.55 -8.42
N PRO A 33 2.67 -2.94 -9.68
CA PRO A 33 3.32 -2.33 -10.83
C PRO A 33 2.82 -0.90 -11.11
N LEU A 34 1.62 -0.56 -10.62
CA LEU A 34 1.06 0.78 -10.76
C LEU A 34 1.70 1.73 -9.75
N ARG A 35 2.43 2.74 -10.24
CA ARG A 35 2.94 3.84 -9.42
C ARG A 35 2.07 5.06 -9.65
N LEU A 36 1.35 5.44 -8.60
CA LEU A 36 0.56 6.66 -8.62
C LEU A 36 1.45 7.87 -8.37
N SER A 37 1.23 8.91 -9.17
CA SER A 37 1.71 10.27 -9.00
C SER A 37 0.80 11.06 -8.08
N HIS A 38 1.30 12.14 -7.48
CA HIS A 38 0.47 13.09 -6.74
C HIS A 38 -0.52 13.85 -7.64
N LEU A 39 -0.39 13.73 -8.97
CA LEU A 39 -1.30 14.29 -9.97
C LEU A 39 -2.34 13.28 -10.45
N ASP A 40 -2.17 12.00 -10.13
CA ASP A 40 -3.15 11.00 -10.53
C ASP A 40 -4.44 11.18 -9.74
N PRO A 41 -5.62 11.02 -10.37
CA PRO A 41 -6.88 11.09 -9.66
C PRO A 41 -6.88 10.06 -8.55
N VAL A 42 -7.38 10.46 -7.36
CA VAL A 42 -7.53 9.55 -6.22
C VAL A 42 -8.33 8.34 -6.72
N PRO A 43 -7.77 7.11 -6.69
CA PRO A 43 -8.52 5.94 -7.08
C PRO A 43 -9.70 5.82 -6.11
N TYR A 44 -10.90 6.05 -6.64
CA TYR A 44 -12.14 6.01 -5.88
C TYR A 44 -12.31 4.64 -5.24
N ALA A 45 -12.24 4.58 -3.92
CA ALA A 45 -12.60 3.39 -3.15
C ALA A 45 -14.11 3.48 -2.87
N GLY A 46 -14.90 2.79 -3.69
CA GLY A 46 -16.25 2.39 -3.30
C GLY A 46 -16.21 1.34 -2.20
#